data_AF-A0A519IAC2-F1
#
_entry.id   AF-A0A519IAC2-F1
#
_cell.length_a   1.000
_cell.length_b   1.000
_cell.length_c   1.000
_cell.angle_alpha   90.00
_cell.angle_beta   90.00
_cell.angle_gamma   90.00
#
_symmetry.space_group_name_H-M   'P 1'
#
loop_
_entity.id
_entity.type
_entity.pdbx_description
1 polymer ?
#
loop_
_entity_poly.entity_id
_entity_poly.type
_entity_poly.pdbx_seq_one_letter_code
_entity_poly.pdbx_strand_id
1 'polypeptide(L)'
;GNDSTLTLVMLPRLDKATRSGAWFAALEANGMSIQIDTIERGMLPQWIAQRLAAQGQRVVAGEEGQRTLQFFADRVEGNLLAAHQEISKLALLHPAGELSQAQVEAAVLNVARYDVFKLSESVLSGQTARVQRMLDGLQAEGEAEVLVHWALAEDIRALKRVKDAMNAGRPLPMALRENRVWGAKERLYERILPKVSDAALARLLQSAHTVDGIVKGLKVPDWPQNGWQALQRLGFQMCRLTQQAAR
;
A
#
# COMPACT_ATOMS: atom_id res chain seq x y z
N GLY A 1 -12.82 25.22 -36.15
CA GLY A 1 -12.20 25.24 -34.80
C GLY A 1 -10.92 26.02 -34.88
N ASN A 2 -10.32 26.39 -33.75
CA ASN A 2 -8.95 26.91 -33.76
C ASN A 2 -8.00 25.70 -33.84
N ASP A 3 -7.46 25.42 -35.02
CA ASP A 3 -6.65 24.21 -35.28
C ASP A 3 -5.29 24.23 -34.55
N SER A 4 -4.98 25.30 -33.82
CA SER A 4 -3.78 25.44 -32.99
C SER A 4 -3.99 25.07 -31.51
N THR A 5 -5.21 24.74 -31.07
CA THR A 5 -5.51 24.48 -29.65
C THR A 5 -6.04 23.06 -29.44
N LEU A 6 -5.29 22.25 -28.69
CA LEU A 6 -5.72 20.92 -28.24
C LEU A 6 -6.30 20.99 -26.82
N THR A 7 -7.55 20.56 -26.65
CA THR A 7 -8.20 20.48 -25.33
C THR A 7 -8.11 19.06 -24.77
N LEU A 8 -7.54 18.91 -23.56
CA LEU A 8 -7.51 17.64 -22.82
C LEU A 8 -8.47 17.72 -21.63
N VAL A 9 -9.36 16.74 -21.50
CA VAL A 9 -10.29 16.61 -20.37
C VAL A 9 -9.97 15.34 -19.59
N MET A 10 -9.47 15.48 -18.36
CA MET A 10 -9.18 14.34 -17.48
C MET A 10 -10.31 14.13 -16.49
N LEU A 11 -10.84 12.92 -16.45
CA LEU A 11 -12.01 12.57 -15.63
C LEU A 11 -11.68 11.34 -14.76
N PRO A 12 -12.23 11.25 -13.54
CA PRO A 12 -12.21 10.00 -12.79
C PRO A 12 -13.07 8.94 -13.51
N ARG A 13 -13.06 7.70 -13.01
CA ARG A 13 -13.94 6.64 -13.53
C ARG A 13 -15.40 7.09 -13.44
N LEU A 14 -16.03 7.27 -14.60
CA LEU A 14 -17.44 7.60 -14.70
C LEU A 14 -18.31 6.34 -14.63
N ASP A 15 -19.46 6.45 -13.97
CA ASP A 15 -20.51 5.43 -14.01
C ASP A 15 -21.28 5.48 -15.35
N LYS A 16 -22.12 4.47 -15.58
CA LYS A 16 -22.86 4.31 -16.85
C LYS A 16 -23.83 5.48 -17.09
N ALA A 17 -24.48 5.97 -16.02
CA ALA A 17 -25.44 7.07 -16.10
C ALA A 17 -24.76 8.37 -16.54
N THR A 18 -23.59 8.69 -15.97
CA THR A 18 -22.85 9.90 -16.31
C THR A 18 -22.31 9.84 -17.74
N ARG A 19 -21.84 8.68 -18.19
CA ARG A 19 -21.40 8.48 -19.59
C ARG A 19 -22.53 8.67 -20.61
N SER A 20 -23.78 8.39 -20.24
CA SER A 20 -24.94 8.63 -21.12
C SER A 20 -25.45 10.08 -21.10
N GLY A 21 -24.84 10.96 -20.31
CA GLY A 21 -25.24 12.36 -20.22
C GLY A 21 -24.92 13.15 -21.50
N ALA A 22 -25.74 14.15 -21.80
CA ALA A 22 -25.62 14.96 -23.02
C ALA A 22 -24.24 15.64 -23.18
N TRP A 23 -23.60 16.03 -22.08
CA TRP A 23 -22.28 16.66 -22.11
C TRP A 23 -21.17 15.69 -22.52
N PHE A 24 -21.22 14.43 -22.06
CA PHE A 24 -20.22 13.42 -22.40
C PHE A 24 -20.41 12.94 -23.84
N ALA A 25 -21.67 12.78 -24.26
CA ALA A 25 -21.99 12.49 -25.67
C ALA A 25 -21.50 13.58 -26.62
N ALA A 26 -21.59 14.86 -26.22
CA ALA A 26 -21.05 15.97 -27.01
C ALA A 26 -19.52 15.92 -27.12
N LEU A 27 -18.82 15.53 -26.05
CA LEU A 27 -17.36 15.34 -26.07
C LEU A 27 -16.95 14.15 -26.96
N GLU A 28 -17.65 13.03 -26.89
CA GLU A 28 -17.38 11.88 -27.77
C GLU A 28 -17.67 12.19 -29.24
N ALA A 29 -18.72 12.95 -29.53
CA ALA A 29 -19.06 13.30 -30.91
C ALA A 29 -18.04 14.26 -31.57
N ASN A 30 -17.28 15.01 -30.77
CA ASN A 30 -16.35 16.03 -31.26
C ASN A 30 -14.88 15.78 -30.86
N GLY A 31 -14.57 14.60 -30.33
CA GLY A 31 -13.25 14.28 -29.79
C GLY A 31 -12.98 12.78 -29.71
N MET A 32 -11.84 12.42 -29.10
CA MET A 32 -11.47 11.03 -28.87
C MET A 32 -11.52 10.73 -27.37
N SER A 33 -12.27 9.70 -26.98
CA SER A 33 -12.30 9.21 -25.61
C SER A 33 -11.33 8.04 -25.46
N ILE A 34 -10.50 8.06 -24.41
CA ILE A 34 -9.61 6.95 -24.05
C ILE A 34 -9.96 6.54 -22.63
N GLN A 35 -10.46 5.32 -22.48
CA GLN A 35 -10.70 4.73 -21.19
C GLN A 35 -9.42 4.09 -20.66
N ILE A 36 -9.00 4.50 -19.46
CA ILE A 36 -7.86 3.91 -18.75
C ILE A 36 -8.41 3.10 -17.58
N ASP A 37 -8.50 1.79 -17.77
CA ASP A 37 -8.94 0.87 -16.73
C ASP A 37 -7.80 0.45 -15.80
N THR A 38 -8.14 0.13 -14.56
CA THR A 38 -7.21 -0.45 -13.60
C THR A 38 -6.83 -1.86 -14.06
N ILE A 39 -5.54 -2.16 -14.04
CA ILE A 39 -5.05 -3.52 -14.34
C ILE A 39 -5.25 -4.38 -13.10
N GLU A 40 -6.06 -5.40 -13.24
CA GLU A 40 -6.32 -6.37 -12.18
C GLU A 40 -5.08 -7.24 -11.91
N ARG A 41 -4.97 -7.76 -10.69
CA ARG A 41 -3.80 -8.54 -10.26
C ARG A 41 -3.48 -9.71 -11.19
N GLY A 42 -4.51 -10.41 -11.71
CA GLY A 42 -4.33 -11.53 -12.63
C GLY A 42 -3.75 -11.13 -14.00
N MET A 43 -3.90 -9.87 -14.40
CA MET A 43 -3.40 -9.33 -15.66
C MET A 43 -1.98 -8.76 -15.55
N LEU A 44 -1.46 -8.58 -14.33
CA LEU A 44 -0.13 -7.99 -14.09
C LEU A 44 1.02 -8.75 -14.78
N PRO A 45 1.11 -10.10 -14.71
CA PRO A 45 2.20 -10.81 -15.36
C PRO A 45 2.26 -10.54 -16.87
N GLN A 46 1.10 -10.54 -17.54
CA GLN A 46 1.01 -10.25 -18.97
C GLN A 46 1.32 -8.79 -19.27
N TRP A 47 0.86 -7.86 -18.43
CA TRP A 47 1.17 -6.44 -18.58
C TRP A 47 2.68 -6.17 -18.45
N ILE A 48 3.34 -6.82 -17.49
CA ILE A 48 4.80 -6.73 -17.32
C ILE A 48 5.51 -7.25 -18.58
N ALA A 49 5.08 -8.40 -19.10
CA ALA A 49 5.65 -8.99 -20.32
C ALA A 49 5.54 -8.05 -21.54
N GLN A 50 4.37 -7.41 -21.73
CA GLN A 50 4.16 -6.44 -22.81
C GLN A 50 5.09 -5.22 -22.68
N ARG A 51 5.28 -4.74 -21.45
CA ARG A 51 6.13 -3.58 -21.17
C ARG A 51 7.62 -3.89 -21.34
N LEU A 52 8.07 -5.09 -20.93
CA LEU A 52 9.42 -5.57 -21.24
C LEU A 52 9.64 -5.65 -22.76
N ALA A 53 8.66 -6.20 -23.49
CA ALA A 53 8.76 -6.32 -24.94
C ALA A 53 8.86 -4.94 -25.63
N ALA A 54 8.14 -3.94 -25.13
CA ALA A 54 8.20 -2.57 -25.66
C ALA A 54 9.60 -1.92 -25.54
N GLN A 55 10.43 -2.36 -24.58
CA GLN A 55 11.83 -1.93 -24.44
C GLN A 55 12.83 -2.96 -25.00
N GLY A 56 12.37 -3.89 -25.83
CA GLY A 56 13.21 -4.90 -26.47
C GLY A 56 13.73 -6.00 -25.53
N GLN A 57 13.15 -6.14 -24.34
CA GLN A 57 13.48 -7.18 -23.38
C GLN A 57 12.38 -8.25 -23.29
N ARG A 58 12.74 -9.46 -22.90
CA ARG A 58 11.78 -10.56 -22.63
C ARG A 58 12.31 -11.46 -21.55
N VAL A 59 11.43 -12.21 -20.88
CA VAL A 59 11.85 -13.33 -20.03
C VAL A 59 12.07 -14.59 -20.86
N VAL A 60 12.73 -15.60 -20.27
CA VAL A 60 12.86 -16.95 -20.83
C VAL A 60 11.49 -17.50 -21.25
N ALA A 61 11.40 -18.23 -22.36
CA ALA A 61 10.12 -18.81 -22.79
C ALA A 61 9.69 -19.99 -21.90
N GLY A 62 8.39 -20.33 -21.93
CA GLY A 62 7.84 -21.48 -21.21
C GLY A 62 7.52 -21.20 -19.74
N GLU A 63 7.51 -22.26 -18.93
CA GLU A 63 7.06 -22.21 -17.53
C GLU A 63 7.96 -21.33 -16.65
N GLU A 64 9.27 -21.30 -16.92
CA GLU A 64 10.24 -20.50 -16.18
C GLU A 64 9.97 -18.99 -16.32
N GLY A 65 9.71 -18.51 -17.54
CA GLY A 65 9.33 -17.13 -17.78
C GLY A 65 8.02 -16.74 -17.12
N GLN A 66 7.02 -17.62 -17.18
CA GLN A 66 5.74 -17.39 -16.52
C GLN A 66 5.93 -17.25 -15.00
N ARG A 67 6.73 -18.13 -14.38
CA ARG A 67 7.08 -18.03 -12.96
C ARG A 67 7.83 -16.73 -12.64
N THR A 68 8.74 -16.31 -13.50
CA THR A 68 9.50 -15.05 -13.34
C THR A 68 8.58 -13.82 -13.39
N LEU A 69 7.64 -13.79 -14.34
CA LEU A 69 6.65 -12.71 -14.46
C LEU A 69 5.68 -12.71 -13.28
N GLN A 70 5.27 -13.90 -12.81
CA GLN A 70 4.43 -14.03 -11.63
C GLN A 70 5.16 -13.53 -10.39
N PHE A 71 6.42 -13.91 -10.19
CA PHE A 71 7.27 -13.38 -9.12
C PHE A 71 7.36 -11.85 -9.17
N PHE A 72 7.58 -11.28 -10.36
CA PHE A 72 7.61 -9.83 -10.55
C PHE A 72 6.27 -9.21 -10.12
N ALA A 73 5.15 -9.73 -10.64
CA ALA A 73 3.80 -9.25 -10.31
C ALA A 73 3.51 -9.33 -8.79
N ASP A 74 3.92 -10.41 -8.14
CA ASP A 74 3.75 -10.61 -6.70
C ASP A 74 4.60 -9.63 -5.90
N ARG A 75 5.79 -9.27 -6.39
CA ARG A 75 6.65 -8.30 -5.71
C ARG A 75 6.06 -6.90 -5.68
N VAL A 76 5.54 -6.45 -6.82
CA VAL A 76 4.99 -5.11 -7.01
C VAL A 76 3.59 -4.96 -6.41
N GLU A 77 2.93 -6.09 -6.06
CA GLU A 77 1.62 -6.18 -5.40
C GLU A 77 0.50 -5.36 -6.06
N GLY A 78 0.59 -5.08 -7.36
CA GLY A 78 -0.38 -4.27 -8.11
C GLY A 78 -0.08 -2.77 -8.18
N ASN A 79 1.06 -2.33 -7.63
CA ASN A 79 1.55 -0.98 -7.86
C ASN A 79 2.16 -0.86 -9.26
N LEU A 80 1.37 -0.39 -10.22
CA LEU A 80 1.78 -0.23 -11.62
C LEU A 80 2.93 0.77 -11.80
N LEU A 81 3.00 1.80 -10.95
CA LEU A 81 4.10 2.76 -10.99
C LEU A 81 5.41 2.09 -10.58
N ALA A 82 5.39 1.33 -9.48
CA ALA A 82 6.55 0.56 -9.05
C ALA A 82 6.95 -0.45 -10.14
N ALA A 83 6.00 -1.20 -10.69
CA ALA A 83 6.27 -2.12 -11.79
C ALA A 83 6.92 -1.42 -12.99
N HIS A 84 6.43 -0.24 -13.39
CA HIS A 84 7.02 0.54 -14.47
C HIS A 84 8.46 1.01 -14.17
N GLN A 85 8.74 1.46 -12.95
CA GLN A 85 10.08 1.87 -12.53
C GLN A 85 11.07 0.70 -12.61
N GLU A 86 10.63 -0.49 -12.23
CA GLU A 86 11.45 -1.70 -12.24
C GLU A 86 11.74 -2.22 -13.63
N ILE A 87 10.74 -2.17 -14.50
CA ILE A 87 10.90 -2.46 -15.93
C ILE A 87 11.91 -1.46 -16.53
N SER A 88 11.75 -0.17 -16.24
CA SER A 88 12.69 0.87 -16.72
C SER A 88 14.10 0.65 -16.18
N LYS A 89 14.23 0.21 -14.92
CA LYS A 89 15.52 -0.13 -14.31
C LYS A 89 16.18 -1.32 -15.00
N LEU A 90 15.41 -2.36 -15.36
CA LEU A 90 15.93 -3.51 -16.12
C LEU A 90 16.51 -3.09 -17.48
N ALA A 91 15.92 -2.10 -18.16
CA ALA A 91 16.47 -1.56 -19.41
C ALA A 91 17.80 -0.80 -19.22
N LEU A 92 18.05 -0.23 -18.03
CA LEU A 92 19.30 0.44 -17.71
C LEU A 92 20.40 -0.54 -17.28
N LEU A 93 20.03 -1.62 -16.60
CA LEU A 93 20.96 -2.60 -16.05
C LEU A 93 21.37 -3.67 -17.06
N HIS A 94 20.51 -3.99 -18.03
CA HIS A 94 20.71 -5.09 -18.96
C HIS A 94 20.41 -4.63 -20.40
N PRO A 95 21.15 -5.15 -21.40
CA PRO A 95 20.86 -4.86 -22.79
C PRO A 95 19.49 -5.41 -23.22
N ALA A 96 19.02 -5.00 -24.39
CA ALA A 96 17.87 -5.63 -25.05
C ALA A 96 18.14 -7.13 -25.27
N GLY A 97 17.10 -7.95 -25.12
CA GLY A 97 17.20 -9.40 -25.23
C GLY A 97 16.51 -10.15 -24.09
N GLU A 98 16.98 -11.37 -23.85
CA GLU A 98 16.40 -12.25 -22.85
C GLU A 98 16.98 -11.98 -21.46
N LEU A 99 16.11 -11.82 -20.47
CA LEU A 99 16.42 -11.65 -19.06
C LEU A 99 16.28 -12.99 -18.35
N SER A 100 17.31 -13.37 -17.60
CA SER A 100 17.25 -14.54 -16.71
C SER A 100 16.41 -14.24 -15.47
N GLN A 101 15.89 -15.29 -14.84
CA GLN A 101 15.17 -15.15 -13.57
C GLN A 101 16.01 -14.40 -12.52
N ALA A 102 17.30 -14.71 -12.39
CA ALA A 102 18.19 -14.06 -11.45
C ALA A 102 18.38 -12.55 -11.71
N GLN A 103 18.40 -12.12 -12.98
CA GLN A 103 18.48 -10.70 -13.33
C GLN A 103 17.20 -9.96 -12.96
N VAL A 104 16.04 -10.56 -13.24
CA VAL A 104 14.75 -10.01 -12.83
C VAL A 104 14.66 -9.96 -11.31
N GLU A 105 15.01 -11.04 -10.61
CA GLU A 105 15.04 -11.08 -9.16
C GLU A 105 15.94 -10.00 -8.58
N ALA A 106 17.17 -9.85 -9.07
CA ALA A 106 18.10 -8.84 -8.56
C ALA A 106 17.59 -7.40 -8.75
N ALA A 107 16.96 -7.10 -9.89
CA ALA A 107 16.32 -5.80 -10.10
C ALA A 107 15.13 -5.62 -9.15
N VAL A 108 14.28 -6.65 -9.03
CA VAL A 108 13.00 -6.60 -8.33
C VAL A 108 13.13 -6.83 -6.81
N LEU A 109 14.29 -7.28 -6.33
CA LEU A 109 14.55 -7.55 -4.91
C LEU A 109 14.43 -6.28 -4.05
N ASN A 110 14.79 -5.13 -4.61
CA ASN A 110 14.67 -3.80 -3.97
C ASN A 110 13.27 -3.17 -4.07
N VAL A 111 12.24 -3.95 -4.44
CA VAL A 111 10.87 -3.46 -4.74
C VAL A 111 9.84 -4.01 -3.77
N ALA A 112 10.29 -4.52 -2.63
CA ALA A 112 9.62 -4.13 -1.41
C ALA A 112 10.19 -2.74 -1.22
N ARG A 113 9.70 -1.79 -2.02
CA ARG A 113 9.28 -0.58 -1.35
C ARG A 113 8.37 -1.10 -0.28
N TYR A 114 8.88 -1.03 0.94
CA TYR A 114 8.13 -1.43 2.11
C TYR A 114 6.94 -0.51 2.11
N ASP A 115 5.87 -0.96 1.48
CA ASP A 115 4.71 -0.12 1.31
C ASP A 115 4.19 0.15 2.72
N VAL A 116 4.01 1.42 3.04
CA VAL A 116 3.38 1.86 4.27
C VAL A 116 2.06 1.11 4.50
N PHE A 117 1.36 0.70 3.42
CA PHE A 117 0.19 -0.17 3.48
C PHE A 117 0.49 -1.62 3.91
N LYS A 118 1.64 -2.21 3.53
CA LYS A 118 2.07 -3.54 4.00
C LYS A 118 2.57 -3.50 5.45
N LEU A 119 3.08 -2.36 5.91
CA LEU A 119 3.51 -2.16 7.29
C LEU A 119 2.31 -2.35 8.22
N SER A 120 1.16 -1.74 7.89
CA SER A 120 -0.10 -1.90 8.60
C SER A 120 -0.46 -3.37 8.84
N GLU A 121 -0.49 -4.19 7.79
CA GLU A 121 -0.85 -5.60 7.91
C GLU A 121 0.15 -6.40 8.76
N SER A 122 1.44 -6.09 8.62
CA SER A 122 2.50 -6.76 9.39
C SER A 122 2.41 -6.45 10.88
N VAL A 123 2.10 -5.20 11.22
CA VAL A 123 1.89 -4.76 12.61
C VAL A 123 0.61 -5.37 13.20
N LEU A 124 -0.50 -5.32 12.46
CA LEU A 124 -1.78 -5.94 12.85
C LEU A 124 -1.65 -7.47 12.99
N SER A 125 -0.77 -8.09 12.22
CA SER A 125 -0.46 -9.52 12.31
C SER A 125 0.48 -9.88 13.47
N GLY A 126 1.08 -8.89 14.14
CA GLY A 126 2.02 -9.12 15.24
C GLY A 126 3.38 -9.66 14.79
N GLN A 127 3.80 -9.41 13.54
CA GLN A 127 5.06 -9.92 12.99
C GLN A 127 6.24 -8.99 13.34
N THR A 128 6.63 -8.90 14.60
CA THR A 128 7.61 -7.91 15.12
C THR A 128 8.92 -7.86 14.32
N ALA A 129 9.52 -9.02 14.01
CA ALA A 129 10.78 -9.08 13.24
C ALA A 129 10.62 -8.61 11.79
N ARG A 130 9.43 -8.79 11.20
CA ARG A 130 9.11 -8.24 9.88
C ARG A 130 8.96 -6.74 9.97
N VAL A 131 8.17 -6.24 10.93
CA VAL A 131 7.94 -4.81 11.17
C VAL A 131 9.25 -4.04 11.33
N GLN A 132 10.21 -4.57 12.09
CA GLN A 132 11.54 -3.97 12.23
C GLN A 132 12.22 -3.81 10.86
N ARG A 133 12.34 -4.90 10.08
CA ARG A 133 12.94 -4.87 8.75
C ARG A 133 12.24 -3.89 7.79
N MET A 134 10.91 -3.78 7.91
CA MET A 134 10.13 -2.84 7.09
C MET A 134 10.42 -1.39 7.45
N LEU A 135 10.50 -1.06 8.74
CA LEU A 135 10.84 0.29 9.19
C LEU A 135 12.27 0.67 8.82
N ASP A 136 13.22 -0.25 8.94
CA ASP A 136 14.60 -0.02 8.54
C ASP A 136 14.73 0.23 7.03
N GLY A 137 13.96 -0.50 6.21
CA GLY A 137 13.92 -0.28 4.77
C GLY A 137 13.24 1.03 4.37
N LEU A 138 12.09 1.36 4.98
CA LEU A 138 11.42 2.65 4.81
C LEU A 138 12.37 3.82 5.13
N GLN A 139 13.14 3.70 6.21
CA GLN A 139 14.14 4.69 6.60
C GLN A 139 15.27 4.80 5.57
N ALA A 140 15.80 3.66 5.11
CA ALA A 140 16.87 3.62 4.11
C ALA A 140 16.42 4.18 2.75
N GLU A 141 15.14 4.02 2.40
CA GLU A 141 14.52 4.57 1.20
C GLU A 141 14.25 6.08 1.30
N GLY A 142 14.43 6.68 2.48
CA GLY A 142 14.19 8.11 2.71
C GLY A 142 12.71 8.48 2.76
N GLU A 143 11.83 7.52 3.07
CA GLU A 143 10.40 7.79 3.24
C GLU A 143 10.15 8.79 4.38
N ALA A 144 9.07 9.57 4.26
CA ALA A 144 8.77 10.58 5.26
C ALA A 144 8.28 9.93 6.57
N GLU A 145 8.93 10.22 7.69
CA GLU A 145 8.52 9.75 9.03
C GLU A 145 7.03 10.07 9.32
N VAL A 146 6.56 11.24 8.85
CA VAL A 146 5.16 11.69 8.97
C VAL A 146 4.19 10.75 8.25
N LEU A 147 4.57 10.21 7.10
CA LEU A 147 3.73 9.28 6.33
C LEU A 147 3.64 7.93 7.04
N VAL A 148 4.77 7.42 7.54
CA VAL A 148 4.83 6.17 8.30
C VAL A 148 4.02 6.30 9.61
N HIS A 149 4.16 7.43 10.30
CA HIS A 149 3.34 7.75 11.47
C HIS A 149 1.85 7.74 11.15
N TRP A 150 1.46 8.46 10.09
CA TRP A 150 0.06 8.58 9.70
C TRP A 150 -0.60 7.22 9.51
N ALA A 151 0.08 6.28 8.84
CA ALA A 151 -0.47 4.96 8.60
C ALA A 151 -0.63 4.12 9.87
N LEU A 152 0.39 4.11 10.75
CA LEU A 152 0.28 3.44 12.05
C LEU A 152 -0.82 4.06 12.90
N ALA A 153 -0.87 5.40 12.96
CA ALA A 153 -1.86 6.13 13.74
C ALA A 153 -3.29 5.91 13.22
N GLU A 154 -3.48 5.79 11.91
CA GLU A 154 -4.81 5.56 11.33
C GLU A 154 -5.35 4.18 11.71
N ASP A 155 -4.53 3.13 11.66
CA ASP A 155 -4.94 1.81 12.15
C ASP A 155 -5.24 1.81 13.66
N ILE A 156 -4.45 2.52 14.46
CA ILE A 156 -4.69 2.65 15.91
C ILE A 156 -6.03 3.36 16.18
N ARG A 157 -6.31 4.45 15.47
CA ARG A 157 -7.60 5.17 15.57
C ARG A 157 -8.76 4.30 15.12
N ALA A 158 -8.60 3.55 14.03
CA ALA A 158 -9.63 2.65 13.54
C ALA A 158 -9.93 1.54 14.56
N LEU A 159 -8.91 0.90 15.14
CA LEU A 159 -9.11 -0.08 16.23
C LEU A 159 -9.89 0.51 17.40
N LYS A 160 -9.56 1.73 17.84
CA LYS A 160 -10.28 2.40 18.93
C LYS A 160 -11.73 2.72 18.57
N ARG A 161 -11.97 3.30 17.40
CA ARG A 161 -13.33 3.63 16.93
C ARG A 161 -14.22 2.40 16.80
N VAL A 162 -13.68 1.30 16.27
CA VAL A 162 -14.45 0.05 16.15
C VAL A 162 -14.73 -0.54 17.53
N LYS A 163 -13.76 -0.55 18.45
CA LYS A 163 -13.97 -1.00 19.83
C LYS A 163 -15.05 -0.18 20.54
N ASP A 164 -15.02 1.14 20.39
CA ASP A 164 -16.03 2.02 20.98
C ASP A 164 -17.43 1.75 20.43
N ALA A 165 -17.54 1.52 19.12
CA ALA A 165 -18.81 1.13 18.50
C ALA A 165 -19.31 -0.22 19.03
N MET A 166 -18.43 -1.21 19.18
CA MET A 166 -18.78 -2.51 19.79
C MET A 166 -19.28 -2.35 21.23
N ASN A 167 -18.59 -1.53 22.04
CA ASN A 167 -19.00 -1.24 23.41
C ASN A 167 -20.35 -0.51 23.47
N ALA A 168 -20.67 0.30 22.45
CA ALA A 168 -21.98 0.93 22.27
C ALA A 168 -23.07 -0.03 21.71
N GLY A 169 -22.78 -1.33 21.62
CA GLY A 169 -23.73 -2.36 21.19
C GLY A 169 -23.83 -2.53 19.66
N ARG A 170 -22.95 -1.92 18.87
CA ARG A 170 -22.94 -2.13 17.41
C ARG A 170 -22.32 -3.49 17.06
N PRO A 171 -22.91 -4.28 16.14
CA PRO A 171 -22.30 -5.49 15.64
C PRO A 171 -20.95 -5.22 14.94
N LEU A 172 -19.96 -6.07 15.20
CA LEU A 172 -18.60 -5.92 14.68
C LEU A 172 -18.53 -5.74 13.14
N PRO A 173 -19.23 -6.54 12.30
CA PRO A 173 -19.18 -6.33 10.85
C PRO A 173 -19.69 -4.96 10.38
N MET A 174 -20.69 -4.39 11.09
CA MET A 174 -21.17 -3.04 10.78
C MET A 174 -20.15 -1.98 11.21
N ALA A 175 -19.60 -2.11 12.42
CA ALA A 175 -18.60 -1.18 12.93
C ALA A 175 -17.33 -1.14 12.06
N LEU A 176 -16.91 -2.28 11.50
CA LEU A 176 -15.78 -2.36 10.55
C LEU A 176 -16.06 -1.60 9.25
N ARG A 177 -17.25 -1.80 8.65
CA ARG A 177 -17.66 -1.12 7.41
C ARG A 177 -17.76 0.40 7.59
N GLU A 178 -18.37 0.86 8.69
CA GLU A 178 -18.50 2.28 9.01
C GLU A 178 -17.14 2.97 9.18
N ASN A 179 -16.16 2.25 9.73
CA ASN A 179 -14.78 2.73 9.87
C ASN A 179 -13.89 2.47 8.66
N ARG A 180 -14.48 2.08 7.53
CA ARG A 180 -13.80 1.79 6.26
C ARG A 180 -12.67 0.76 6.41
N VAL A 181 -12.89 -0.28 7.22
CA VAL A 181 -11.99 -1.44 7.33
C VAL A 181 -12.51 -2.55 6.42
N TRP A 182 -11.70 -2.96 5.44
CA TRP A 182 -12.08 -3.95 4.41
C TRP A 182 -10.91 -4.90 4.13
N GLY A 183 -11.21 -6.01 3.45
CA GLY A 183 -10.18 -6.90 2.88
C GLY A 183 -9.37 -7.65 3.94
N ALA A 184 -8.06 -7.74 3.75
CA ALA A 184 -7.18 -8.50 4.65
C ALA A 184 -7.20 -7.99 6.10
N LYS A 185 -7.41 -6.68 6.29
CA LYS A 185 -7.50 -6.05 7.62
C LYS A 185 -8.75 -6.46 8.40
N GLU A 186 -9.85 -6.81 7.73
CA GLU A 186 -11.11 -7.20 8.38
C GLU A 186 -10.89 -8.40 9.31
N ARG A 187 -10.28 -9.48 8.78
CA ARG A 187 -9.94 -10.69 9.55
C ARG A 187 -8.97 -10.41 10.70
N LEU A 188 -8.03 -9.49 10.50
CA LEU A 188 -7.07 -9.12 11.55
C LEU A 188 -7.77 -8.37 12.68
N TYR A 189 -8.67 -7.44 12.36
CA TYR A 189 -9.45 -6.69 13.33
C TYR A 189 -10.41 -7.62 14.10
N GLU A 190 -11.09 -8.52 13.40
CA GLU A 190 -11.98 -9.52 14.00
C GLU A 190 -11.26 -10.39 15.05
N ARG A 191 -9.99 -10.71 14.81
CA ARG A 191 -9.17 -11.46 15.75
C ARG A 191 -8.75 -10.63 16.97
N ILE A 192 -8.44 -9.34 16.79
CA ILE A 192 -7.84 -8.49 17.82
C ILE A 192 -8.90 -7.90 18.76
N LEU A 193 -9.96 -7.31 18.18
CA LEU A 193 -10.93 -6.46 18.89
C LEU A 193 -11.69 -7.15 20.04
N PRO A 194 -12.06 -8.44 19.94
CA PRO A 194 -12.74 -9.13 21.03
C PRO A 194 -11.88 -9.25 22.29
N LYS A 195 -10.55 -9.36 22.15
CA LYS A 195 -9.64 -9.66 23.27
C LYS A 195 -8.89 -8.43 23.81
N VAL A 196 -8.80 -7.36 23.02
CA VAL A 196 -8.14 -6.13 23.47
C VAL A 196 -9.04 -5.32 24.41
N SER A 197 -8.45 -4.77 25.48
CA SER A 197 -9.14 -3.87 26.42
C SER A 197 -9.11 -2.42 25.95
N ASP A 198 -10.13 -1.65 26.35
CA ASP A 198 -10.21 -0.21 26.07
C ASP A 198 -9.01 0.56 26.60
N ALA A 199 -8.54 0.21 27.80
CA ALA A 199 -7.36 0.82 28.40
C ALA A 199 -6.09 0.58 27.57
N ALA A 200 -5.96 -0.60 26.94
CA ALA A 200 -4.82 -0.90 26.08
C ALA A 200 -4.86 -0.07 24.79
N LEU A 201 -6.03 0.04 24.14
CA LEU A 201 -6.19 0.88 22.95
C LEU A 201 -6.02 2.37 23.26
N ALA A 202 -6.51 2.86 24.40
CA ALA A 202 -6.32 4.25 24.83
C ALA A 202 -4.84 4.58 25.04
N ARG A 203 -4.07 3.69 25.68
CA ARG A 203 -2.62 3.84 25.83
C ARG A 203 -1.89 3.86 24.48
N LEU A 204 -2.31 3.01 23.54
CA LEU A 204 -1.73 2.96 22.21
C LEU A 204 -2.03 4.25 21.41
N LEU A 205 -3.25 4.77 21.53
CA LEU A 205 -3.64 6.04 20.93
C LEU A 205 -2.83 7.22 21.51
N GLN A 206 -2.61 7.23 22.83
CA GLN A 206 -1.75 8.24 23.46
C GLN A 206 -0.30 8.13 22.97
N SER A 207 0.21 6.91 22.81
CA SER A 207 1.55 6.68 22.26
C SER A 207 1.66 7.20 20.83
N ALA A 208 0.63 6.98 19.99
CA ALA A 208 0.58 7.53 18.63
C ALA A 208 0.56 9.08 18.63
N HIS A 209 -0.16 9.70 19.56
CA HIS A 209 -0.13 11.16 19.73
C HIS A 209 1.26 11.67 20.15
N THR A 210 1.93 11.00 21.09
CA THR A 210 3.30 11.35 21.48
C THR A 210 4.26 11.28 20.29
N VAL A 211 4.17 10.22 19.47
CA VAL A 211 5.04 10.01 18.31
C VAL A 211 4.78 11.05 17.22
N ASP A 212 3.54 11.51 17.04
CA ASP A 212 3.21 12.62 16.13
C ASP A 212 4.03 13.87 16.46
N GLY A 213 4.11 14.21 17.75
CA GLY A 213 4.93 15.32 18.23
C GLY A 213 6.41 15.11 17.94
N ILE A 214 6.94 13.92 18.22
CA ILE A 214 8.36 13.59 18.02
C ILE A 214 8.75 13.68 16.55
N VAL A 215 7.94 13.12 15.66
CA VAL A 215 8.13 13.17 14.21
C VAL A 215 8.06 14.62 13.68
N LYS A 216 7.36 15.52 14.40
CA LYS A 216 7.34 16.97 14.12
C LYS A 216 8.44 17.75 14.84
N GLY A 217 9.36 17.07 15.53
CA GLY A 217 10.52 17.68 16.20
C GLY A 217 10.32 18.04 17.68
N LEU A 218 9.20 17.65 18.30
CA LEU A 218 8.99 17.86 19.73
C LEU A 218 9.77 16.84 20.56
N LYS A 219 10.39 17.30 21.64
CA LYS A 219 11.08 16.43 22.59
C LYS A 219 10.12 16.00 23.69
N VAL A 220 10.02 14.69 23.92
CA VAL A 220 9.17 14.14 24.97
C VAL A 220 10.02 13.30 25.92
N PRO A 221 9.90 13.48 27.26
CA PRO A 221 10.57 12.63 28.23
C PRO A 221 10.20 11.15 28.06
N ASP A 222 11.12 10.26 28.38
CA ASP A 222 10.95 8.80 28.35
C ASP A 222 10.60 8.20 26.97
N TRP A 223 10.69 9.00 25.89
CA TRP A 223 10.58 8.56 24.51
C TRP A 223 11.87 8.80 23.73
N PRO A 224 12.14 7.99 22.68
CA PRO A 224 13.23 8.27 21.76
C PRO A 224 13.07 9.66 21.14
N GLN A 225 14.17 10.41 21.04
CA GLN A 225 14.17 11.73 20.41
C GLN A 225 14.22 11.66 18.88
N ASN A 226 14.66 10.53 18.33
CA ASN A 226 14.67 10.26 16.90
C ASN A 226 13.30 9.69 16.47
N GLY A 227 12.71 10.25 15.42
CA GLY A 227 11.37 9.88 14.98
C GLY A 227 11.26 8.43 14.50
N TRP A 228 12.24 7.90 13.78
CA TRP A 228 12.30 6.48 13.42
C TRP A 228 12.32 5.54 14.63
N GLN A 229 13.12 5.87 15.65
CA GLN A 229 13.14 5.07 16.89
C GLN A 229 11.80 5.15 17.64
N ALA A 230 11.13 6.31 17.61
CA ALA A 230 9.79 6.47 18.19
C ALA A 230 8.73 5.67 17.40
N LEU A 231 8.81 5.65 16.07
CA LEU A 231 7.98 4.83 15.18
C LEU A 231 8.19 3.33 15.42
N GLN A 232 9.43 2.87 15.56
CA GLN A 232 9.77 1.48 15.93
C GLN A 232 9.11 1.09 17.25
N ARG A 233 9.24 1.93 18.28
CA ARG A 233 8.59 1.69 19.58
C ARG A 233 7.06 1.61 19.43
N LEU A 234 6.44 2.49 18.66
CA LEU A 234 4.99 2.46 18.41
C LEU A 234 4.56 1.17 17.70
N GLY A 235 5.25 0.81 16.62
CA GLY A 235 5.00 -0.43 15.88
C GLY A 235 5.13 -1.67 16.77
N PHE A 236 6.12 -1.70 17.67
CA PHE A 236 6.30 -2.79 18.63
C PHE A 236 5.24 -2.85 19.71
N GLN A 237 4.79 -1.69 20.22
CA GLN A 237 3.67 -1.64 21.16
C GLN A 237 2.41 -2.21 20.53
N MET A 238 2.14 -1.86 19.26
CA MET A 238 1.00 -2.40 18.52
C MET A 238 1.16 -3.90 18.25
N CYS A 239 2.34 -4.39 17.83
CA CYS A 239 2.60 -5.83 17.67
C CYS A 239 2.39 -6.61 18.97
N ARG A 240 2.84 -6.07 20.10
CA ARG A 240 2.67 -6.71 21.41
C ARG A 240 1.19 -6.83 21.78
N LEU A 241 0.41 -5.79 21.53
CA LEU A 241 -1.03 -5.78 21.75
C LEU A 241 -1.74 -6.82 20.88
N THR A 242 -1.37 -6.95 19.60
CA THR A 242 -1.98 -7.94 18.71
C THR A 242 -1.56 -9.37 19.04
N GLN A 243 -0.32 -9.59 19.47
CA GLN A 243 0.15 -10.90 19.97
C GLN A 243 -0.56 -11.32 21.26
N GLN A 244 -0.79 -10.38 22.18
CA GLN A 244 -1.54 -10.65 23.41
C GLN A 244 -2.99 -10.98 23.12
N ALA A 245 -3.61 -10.30 22.15
CA ALA A 245 -4.96 -10.63 21.69
C ALA A 245 -5.03 -11.94 20.87
N ALA A 246 -3.91 -12.42 20.32
CA ALA A 246 -3.87 -13.69 19.59
C ALA A 246 -3.78 -14.91 20.50
N ARG A 247 -3.23 -14.76 21.72
CA ARG A 247 -3.23 -15.79 22.78
C ARG A 247 -4.63 -16.01 23.33
#